data_AF-A0A2G5SPH4-F1
#
_entry.id   AF-A0A2G5SPH4-F1
#
_cell.length_a   1.000
_cell.length_b   1.000
_cell.length_c   1.000
_cell.angle_alpha   90.00
_cell.angle_beta   90.00
_cell.angle_gamma   90.00
#
_symmetry.space_group_name_H-M   'P 1'
#
loop_
_entity.id
_entity.type
_entity.pdbx_description
1 polymer ?
#
loop_
_entity_poly.entity_id
_entity_poly.type
_entity_poly.pdbx_seq_one_letter_code
_entity_poly.pdbx_strand_id
1 'polypeptide(L)'
;MDDEERRNILHHVMLQVNPTLDALNNAFARFSRVATSRPSISVASMVETIREDIIHITNVITMECNTGYVIDILSHLDHARDLTHKIAYITPLVREQHERRGFYVAD
;
A
#
# COMPACT_ATOMS: atom_id res chain seq x y z
N MET A 1 -20.58 -11.96 -20.86
CA MET A 1 -20.83 -11.63 -19.46
C MET A 1 -22.22 -11.08 -19.36
N ASP A 2 -23.12 -11.80 -18.68
CA ASP A 2 -24.45 -11.29 -18.39
C ASP A 2 -24.40 -10.26 -17.23
N ASP A 3 -25.49 -9.53 -17.02
CA ASP A 3 -25.54 -8.47 -16.01
C ASP A 3 -25.42 -8.99 -14.56
N GLU A 4 -25.76 -10.25 -14.32
CA GLU A 4 -25.68 -10.89 -13.01
C GLU A 4 -24.25 -11.28 -12.67
N GLU A 5 -23.53 -11.86 -13.63
CA GLU A 5 -22.10 -12.14 -13.57
C GLU A 5 -21.30 -10.85 -13.32
N ARG A 6 -21.62 -9.76 -14.03
CA ARG A 6 -20.98 -8.44 -13.80
C ARG A 6 -21.19 -7.93 -12.37
N ARG A 7 -22.41 -8.04 -11.83
CA ARG A 7 -22.73 -7.61 -10.46
C ARG A 7 -22.02 -8.47 -9.42
N ASN A 8 -21.94 -9.77 -9.64
CA ASN A 8 -21.25 -10.71 -8.75
C ASN A 8 -19.74 -10.43 -8.70
N ILE A 9 -19.12 -10.14 -9.86
CA ILE A 9 -17.72 -9.72 -9.93
C ILE A 9 -17.52 -8.39 -9.20
N LEU A 10 -18.33 -7.36 -9.49
CA LEU A 10 -18.25 -6.07 -8.80
C LEU A 10 -18.35 -6.25 -7.28
N HIS A 11 -19.30 -7.05 -6.81
CA HIS A 11 -19.47 -7.33 -5.38
C HIS A 11 -18.21 -7.98 -4.77
N HIS A 12 -17.63 -8.99 -5.43
CA HIS A 12 -16.40 -9.63 -4.96
C HIS A 12 -15.21 -8.66 -4.95
N VAL A 13 -15.07 -7.81 -5.97
CA VAL A 13 -14.02 -6.79 -6.05
C VAL A 13 -14.17 -5.78 -4.91
N MET A 14 -15.39 -5.30 -4.65
CA MET A 14 -15.67 -4.37 -3.55
C MET A 14 -15.28 -4.94 -2.19
N LEU A 15 -15.50 -6.24 -1.97
CA LEU A 15 -15.08 -6.91 -0.72
C LEU A 15 -13.56 -6.94 -0.53
N GLN A 16 -12.77 -6.81 -1.60
CA GLN A 16 -11.31 -6.80 -1.53
C GLN A 16 -10.71 -5.41 -1.31
N VAL A 17 -11.48 -4.34 -1.49
CA VAL A 17 -10.97 -2.96 -1.40
C VAL A 17 -10.42 -2.65 -0.01
N ASN A 18 -11.26 -2.72 1.02
CA ASN A 18 -10.84 -2.37 2.38
C ASN A 18 -9.70 -3.27 2.89
N PRO A 19 -9.76 -4.61 2.78
CA PRO A 19 -8.65 -5.46 3.22
C PRO A 19 -7.31 -5.14 2.54
N THR A 20 -7.35 -4.80 1.24
CA THR A 20 -6.13 -4.47 0.49
C THR A 20 -5.56 -3.11 0.93
N LEU A 21 -6.41 -2.09 1.08
CA LEU A 21 -5.98 -0.77 1.53
C LEU A 21 -5.50 -0.80 2.99
N ASP A 22 -6.14 -1.58 3.86
CA ASP A 22 -5.70 -1.77 5.25
C ASP A 22 -4.34 -2.46 5.31
N ALA A 23 -4.10 -3.50 4.49
CA ALA A 23 -2.80 -4.16 4.42
C ALA A 23 -1.70 -3.20 3.96
N LEU A 24 -1.97 -2.39 2.94
CA LEU A 24 -1.05 -1.37 2.44
C LEU A 24 -0.73 -0.32 3.50
N ASN A 25 -1.75 0.21 4.18
CA ASN A 25 -1.58 1.20 5.23
C ASN A 25 -0.79 0.63 6.42
N ASN A 26 -1.07 -0.62 6.81
CA ASN A 26 -0.32 -1.31 7.87
C ASN A 26 1.16 -1.53 7.50
N ALA A 27 1.45 -1.90 6.25
CA ALA A 27 2.82 -2.04 5.77
C ALA A 27 3.55 -0.68 5.81
N PHE A 28 2.90 0.38 5.34
CA PHE A 28 3.45 1.73 5.37
C PHE A 28 3.68 2.27 6.78
N ALA A 29 2.77 2.00 7.72
CA ALA A 29 2.93 2.38 9.12
C ALA A 29 4.16 1.71 9.76
N ARG A 30 4.36 0.42 9.50
CA ARG A 30 5.56 -0.32 9.95
C ARG A 30 6.82 0.27 9.35
N PHE A 31 6.82 0.53 8.04
CA PHE A 31 7.96 1.17 7.37
C PHE A 31 8.27 2.56 7.94
N SER A 32 7.25 3.39 8.13
CA SER A 32 7.40 4.75 8.66
C SER A 32 7.99 4.74 10.09
N ARG A 33 7.61 3.78 10.93
CA ARG A 33 8.21 3.59 12.27
C ARG A 33 9.71 3.25 12.17
N VAL A 34 10.11 2.40 11.23
CA VAL A 34 11.53 2.08 10.99
C VAL A 34 12.27 3.29 10.41
N ALA A 35 11.66 4.00 9.46
CA ALA A 35 12.25 5.16 8.80
C ALA A 35 12.50 6.33 9.77
N THR A 36 11.60 6.56 10.71
CA THR A 36 11.69 7.66 11.70
C THR A 36 12.71 7.41 12.80
N SER A 37 13.15 6.18 13.02
CA SER A 37 14.18 5.88 14.04
C SER A 37 15.53 6.52 13.74
N ARG A 38 15.79 6.82 12.46
CA ARG A 38 16.90 7.67 12.05
C ARG A 38 16.55 8.42 10.76
N PRO A 39 16.37 9.74 10.83
CA PRO A 39 16.18 10.55 9.64
C PRO A 39 17.41 10.47 8.73
N SER A 40 17.21 9.99 7.51
CA SER A 40 18.15 10.16 6.40
C SER A 40 17.40 10.70 5.21
N ILE A 41 18.05 11.54 4.40
CA ILE A 41 17.39 12.20 3.26
C ILE A 41 16.84 11.16 2.27
N SER A 42 17.58 10.08 2.02
CA SER A 42 17.16 8.99 1.14
C SER A 42 15.93 8.25 1.67
N VAL A 43 15.92 7.90 2.96
CA VAL A 43 14.78 7.20 3.58
C VAL A 43 13.56 8.14 3.70
N ALA A 44 13.77 9.42 4.01
CA ALA A 44 12.70 10.42 4.05
C ALA A 44 12.06 10.62 2.66
N SER A 45 12.88 10.72 1.61
CA SER A 45 12.37 10.77 0.23
C SER A 45 11.56 9.53 -0.12
N MET A 46 12.00 8.35 0.30
CA MET A 46 11.28 7.09 0.06
C MET A 46 9.94 7.06 0.79
N VAL A 47 9.87 7.56 2.03
CA VAL A 47 8.60 7.68 2.79
C VAL A 47 7.62 8.59 2.06
N GLU A 48 8.06 9.75 1.57
CA GLU A 48 7.17 10.68 0.87
C GLU A 48 6.71 10.11 -0.48
N THR A 49 7.59 9.50 -1.28
CA THR A 49 7.19 8.83 -2.52
C THR A 49 6.14 7.75 -2.27
N ILE A 50 6.35 6.87 -1.29
CA ILE A 50 5.38 5.82 -0.96
C ILE A 50 4.06 6.44 -0.46
N ARG A 51 4.11 7.53 0.32
CA ARG A 51 2.92 8.22 0.78
C ARG A 51 2.11 8.78 -0.39
N GLU A 52 2.77 9.43 -1.35
CA GLU A 52 2.13 9.95 -2.57
C GLU A 52 1.46 8.83 -3.37
N ASP A 53 2.13 7.69 -3.53
CA ASP A 53 1.57 6.52 -4.21
C ASP A 53 0.32 5.98 -3.49
N ILE A 54 0.35 5.88 -2.16
CA ILE A 54 -0.80 5.42 -1.36
C ILE A 54 -1.99 6.38 -1.50
N ILE A 55 -1.75 7.69 -1.44
CA ILE A 55 -2.80 8.71 -1.62
C ILE A 55 -3.40 8.60 -3.01
N HIS A 56 -2.55 8.47 -4.03
CA HIS A 56 -2.99 8.34 -5.41
C HIS A 56 -3.87 7.10 -5.60
N ILE A 57 -3.40 5.92 -5.18
CA ILE A 57 -4.14 4.65 -5.28
C ILE A 57 -5.49 4.74 -4.55
N THR A 58 -5.50 5.27 -3.32
CA THR A 58 -6.73 5.38 -2.53
C THR A 58 -7.76 6.29 -3.19
N ASN A 59 -7.32 7.42 -3.75
CA ASN A 59 -8.21 8.35 -4.46
C ASN A 59 -8.80 7.71 -5.73
N VAL A 60 -7.97 7.02 -6.52
CA VAL A 60 -8.42 6.36 -7.75
C VAL A 60 -9.42 5.24 -7.44
N ILE A 61 -9.11 4.35 -6.50
CA ILE A 61 -10.03 3.28 -6.08
C ILE A 61 -11.34 3.86 -5.56
N THR A 62 -11.29 4.93 -4.76
CA THR A 62 -12.52 5.60 -4.25
C THR A 62 -13.39 6.13 -5.39
N MET A 63 -12.78 6.80 -6.38
CA MET A 63 -13.47 7.31 -7.54
C MET A 63 -14.08 6.20 -8.40
N GLU A 64 -13.37 5.11 -8.57
CA GLU A 64 -13.82 3.97 -9.38
C GLU A 64 -14.92 3.16 -8.69
N CYS A 65 -14.85 3.00 -7.37
CA CYS A 65 -15.94 2.48 -6.56
C CYS A 65 -17.22 3.30 -6.74
N ASN A 66 -17.11 4.63 -6.86
CA ASN A 66 -18.25 5.52 -7.09
C ASN A 66 -18.80 5.47 -8.52
N THR A 67 -17.98 5.10 -9.50
CA THR A 67 -18.36 5.09 -10.93
C THR A 67 -18.71 3.69 -11.45
N GLY A 68 -18.35 2.62 -10.75
CA GLY A 68 -18.67 1.24 -11.10
C GLY A 68 -17.75 0.59 -12.14
N TYR A 69 -16.57 1.17 -12.40
CA TYR A 69 -15.59 0.64 -13.36
C TYR A 69 -14.74 -0.49 -12.74
N VAL A 70 -15.26 -1.73 -12.81
CA VAL A 70 -14.69 -2.92 -12.13
C VAL A 70 -13.26 -3.30 -12.56
N ILE A 71 -12.96 -3.23 -13.86
CA ILE A 71 -11.65 -3.68 -14.40
C ILE A 71 -10.53 -2.80 -13.85
N ASP A 72 -10.77 -1.50 -13.77
CA ASP A 72 -9.78 -0.55 -13.31
C ASP A 72 -9.52 -0.75 -11.81
N ILE A 73 -10.57 -1.00 -11.02
CA ILE A 73 -10.44 -1.30 -9.58
C ILE A 73 -9.54 -2.51 -9.33
N LEU A 74 -9.70 -3.59 -10.11
CA LEU A 74 -8.84 -4.78 -9.98
C LEU A 74 -7.37 -4.46 -10.23
N SER A 75 -7.07 -3.69 -11.28
CA SER A 75 -5.71 -3.25 -11.60
C SER A 75 -5.12 -2.42 -10.46
N HIS A 76 -5.90 -1.50 -9.90
CA HIS A 76 -5.45 -0.66 -8.79
C HIS A 76 -5.29 -1.45 -7.47
N LEU A 77 -6.11 -2.47 -7.24
CA LEU A 77 -5.92 -3.40 -6.11
C LEU A 77 -4.67 -4.26 -6.27
N ASP A 78 -4.35 -4.72 -7.48
CA ASP A 78 -3.10 -5.43 -7.73
C ASP A 78 -1.88 -4.53 -7.55
N HIS A 79 -1.96 -3.26 -7.97
CA HIS A 79 -0.92 -2.28 -7.68
C HIS A 79 -0.76 -2.05 -6.17
N ALA A 80 -1.85 -1.92 -5.42
CA ALA A 80 -1.81 -1.80 -3.96
C ALA A 80 -1.14 -3.01 -3.28
N ARG A 81 -1.41 -4.23 -3.77
CA ARG A 81 -0.77 -5.46 -3.28
C ARG A 81 0.73 -5.50 -3.60
N ASP A 82 1.12 -5.14 -4.82
CA ASP A 82 2.53 -5.06 -5.20
C ASP A 82 3.29 -4.03 -4.35
N LEU A 83 2.70 -2.85 -4.14
CA LEU A 83 3.28 -1.82 -3.27
C LEU A 83 3.39 -2.32 -1.82
N THR A 84 2.37 -3.02 -1.31
CA THR A 84 2.41 -3.66 0.01
C THR A 84 3.59 -4.62 0.14
N HIS A 85 3.81 -5.48 -0.86
CA HIS A 85 4.94 -6.42 -0.87
C HIS A 85 6.29 -5.71 -0.95
N LYS A 86 6.42 -4.67 -1.77
CA LYS A 86 7.65 -3.86 -1.88
C LYS A 86 7.98 -3.17 -0.56
N ILE A 87 6.99 -2.56 0.10
CA ILE A 87 7.16 -1.93 1.41
C ILE A 87 7.58 -2.98 2.45
N ALA A 88 6.89 -4.14 2.48
CA ALA A 88 7.23 -5.23 3.40
C ALA A 88 8.65 -5.76 3.18
N TYR A 89 9.11 -5.84 1.92
CA TYR A 89 10.46 -6.27 1.56
C TYR A 89 11.54 -5.26 1.95
N ILE A 90 11.32 -3.97 1.73
CA ILE A 90 12.33 -2.94 2.00
C ILE A 90 12.44 -2.58 3.49
N THR A 91 11.36 -2.74 4.26
CA THR A 91 11.32 -2.45 5.70
C THR A 91 12.44 -3.13 6.50
N PRO A 92 12.66 -4.46 6.43
CA PRO A 92 13.75 -5.11 7.15
C PRO A 92 15.13 -4.67 6.67
N LEU A 93 15.30 -4.32 5.38
CA LEU A 93 16.58 -3.83 4.85
C LEU A 93 16.95 -2.48 5.46
N VAL A 94 16.00 -1.54 5.53
CA VAL A 94 16.22 -0.25 6.18
C VAL A 94 16.46 -0.42 7.67
N ARG A 95 15.73 -1.34 8.32
CA ARG A 95 15.94 -1.69 9.73
C ARG A 95 17.36 -2.19 9.98
N GLU A 96 17.83 -3.17 9.21
CA GLU A 96 19.18 -3.71 9.36
C GLU A 96 20.26 -2.64 9.14
N GLN A 97 20.06 -1.74 8.17
CA GLN A 97 20.95 -0.60 7.96
C GLN A 97 20.98 0.35 9.16
N HIS A 98 19.85 0.58 9.82
CA HIS A 98 19.77 1.40 11.04
C HIS A 98 20.44 0.68 12.22
N GLU A 99 20.19 -0.62 12.40
CA GLU A 99 20.76 -1.45 13.47
C GLU A 99 22.29 -1.55 13.38
N ARG A 100 22.85 -1.77 12.18
CA ARG A 100 24.31 -1.75 11.94
C ARG A 100 24.97 -0.43 12.34
N ARG A 101 24.19 0.64 12.45
CA ARG A 101 24.64 1.98 12.87
C ARG A 101 24.29 2.29 14.33
N GLY A 102 23.76 1.32 15.08
CA GLY A 102 23.40 1.42 16.50
C GLY A 102 21.97 1.89 16.79
N PHE A 103 21.07 1.93 15.80
CA PHE A 103 19.69 2.41 15.95
C PHE A 103 18.72 1.24 15.87
N TYR A 104 18.30 0.72 17.03
CA TYR A 104 17.40 -0.41 17.11
C TYR A 104 15.93 0.02 17.12
N VAL A 105 15.09 -0.68 16.36
CA VAL A 105 13.63 -0.48 16.34
C VAL A 105 12.96 -1.82 16.60
N ALA A 106 12.36 -1.99 17.78
CA ALA A 106 11.53 -3.16 18.06
C ALA A 106 10.29 -3.16 17.15
N ASP A 107 9.74 -4.34 16.87
CA ASP A 107 8.44 -4.51 16.20
C ASP A 107 7.26 -4.01 17.05
#